data_AF-A0AAU6K8Y5-F1
#
_entry.id   AF-A0AAU6K8Y5-F1
#
_cell.length_a   1.000
_cell.length_b   1.000
_cell.length_c   1.000
_cell.angle_alpha   90.00
_cell.angle_beta   90.00
_cell.angle_gamma   90.00
#
_symmetry.space_group_name_H-M   'P 1'
#
loop_
_entity.id
_entity.type
_entity.pdbx_description
1 polymer ?
#
loop_
_entity_poly.entity_id
_entity_poly.type
_entity_poly.pdbx_seq_one_letter_code
_entity_poly.pdbx_strand_id
1 'polypeptide(L)'
;MTERYVVGVDTGLSGTLRTADHLLLDLAAELGLDEGVVGCTHHVREGRRHTALSFSTPSERVARAAWRSLTEREFGAALGAERHGPQELAAGAAHAAAEHLARTGGRAVRYAGADALTGTVTVARLLAVSAVERIVVLGAPDGPDPDQRIITRDHVRPEWREGRLVLAAMPAAGGTLVPFEVPDPTPCCADH
;
A
#
# COMPACT_ATOMS: atom_id res chain seq x y z
N MET A 1 -2.85 6.47 -20.09
CA MET A 1 -2.77 5.67 -18.85
C MET A 1 -3.17 4.25 -19.21
N THR A 2 -2.32 3.25 -18.94
CA THR A 2 -2.69 1.85 -19.13
C THR A 2 -3.86 1.52 -18.21
N GLU A 3 -4.88 0.85 -18.73
CA GLU A 3 -6.01 0.38 -17.95
C GLU A 3 -5.52 -0.51 -16.79
N ARG A 4 -6.14 -0.32 -15.62
CA ARG A 4 -5.79 -1.05 -14.39
C ARG A 4 -7.05 -1.66 -13.81
N TYR A 5 -6.94 -2.91 -13.41
CA TYR A 5 -7.98 -3.65 -12.72
C TYR A 5 -7.60 -3.75 -11.25
N VAL A 6 -8.53 -3.38 -10.37
CA VAL A 6 -8.29 -3.38 -8.93
C VAL A 6 -9.21 -4.38 -8.26
N VAL A 7 -8.61 -5.33 -7.55
CA VAL A 7 -9.29 -6.29 -6.68
C VAL A 7 -9.16 -5.82 -5.25
N GLY A 8 -10.27 -5.69 -4.54
CA GLY A 8 -10.30 -5.40 -3.11
C GLY A 8 -10.54 -6.67 -2.31
N VAL A 9 -9.92 -6.75 -1.13
CA VAL A 9 -10.05 -7.87 -0.18
C VAL A 9 -10.22 -7.33 1.22
N ASP A 10 -11.11 -7.93 1.99
CA ASP A 10 -11.30 -7.60 3.39
C ASP A 10 -11.55 -8.86 4.22
N THR A 11 -10.67 -9.10 5.18
CA THR A 11 -10.74 -10.25 6.08
C THR A 11 -11.29 -9.87 7.46
N GLY A 12 -11.69 -8.60 7.66
CA GLY A 12 -12.05 -8.07 8.97
C GLY A 12 -10.84 -7.91 9.91
N LEU A 13 -9.63 -7.84 9.33
CA LEU A 13 -8.38 -7.82 10.09
C LEU A 13 -8.32 -6.60 11.01
N SER A 14 -8.42 -6.87 12.31
CA SER A 14 -8.28 -5.89 13.39
C SER A 14 -6.96 -6.19 14.09
N GLY A 15 -5.89 -5.53 13.67
CA GLY A 15 -4.54 -5.83 14.14
C GLY A 15 -3.55 -4.71 13.79
N THR A 16 -2.27 -5.01 13.91
CA THR A 16 -1.21 -4.05 13.57
C THR A 16 -1.07 -3.93 12.05
N LEU A 17 -0.52 -2.81 11.60
CA LEU A 17 -0.19 -2.61 10.19
C LEU A 17 0.78 -3.68 9.67
N ARG A 18 1.71 -4.15 10.51
CA ARG A 18 2.61 -5.27 10.18
C ARG A 18 1.85 -6.53 9.82
N THR A 19 0.81 -6.89 10.57
CA THR A 19 -0.01 -8.07 10.26
C THR A 19 -0.74 -7.90 8.92
N ALA A 20 -1.22 -6.70 8.61
CA ALA A 20 -1.84 -6.42 7.32
C ALA A 20 -0.84 -6.53 6.15
N ASP A 21 0.40 -6.11 6.36
CA ASP A 21 1.46 -6.18 5.34
C ASP A 21 1.85 -7.60 5.02
N HIS A 22 2.02 -8.44 6.04
CA HIS A 22 2.28 -9.86 5.85
C HIS A 22 1.12 -10.54 5.11
N LEU A 23 -0.13 -10.30 5.55
CA LEU A 23 -1.30 -10.84 4.86
C LEU A 23 -1.37 -10.39 3.40
N LEU A 24 -1.03 -9.13 3.11
CA LEU A 24 -1.02 -8.60 1.75
C LEU A 24 0.02 -9.32 0.88
N LEU A 25 1.23 -9.54 1.39
CA LEU A 25 2.30 -10.21 0.66
C LEU A 25 1.97 -11.69 0.44
N ASP A 26 1.44 -12.38 1.46
CA ASP A 26 1.02 -13.77 1.38
C ASP A 26 -0.12 -13.94 0.36
N LEU A 27 -1.15 -13.09 0.41
CA LEU A 27 -2.23 -13.09 -0.56
C LEU A 27 -1.74 -12.77 -1.97
N ALA A 28 -0.81 -11.83 -2.13
CA ALA A 28 -0.24 -11.54 -3.45
C ALA A 28 0.42 -12.79 -4.05
N ALA A 29 1.19 -13.53 -3.24
CA ALA A 29 1.84 -14.77 -3.66
C ALA A 29 0.82 -15.88 -3.98
N GLU A 30 -0.17 -16.10 -3.10
CA GLU A 30 -1.24 -17.10 -3.31
C GLU A 30 -2.05 -16.85 -4.58
N LEU A 31 -2.32 -15.58 -4.90
CA LEU A 31 -3.14 -15.18 -6.04
C LEU A 31 -2.34 -15.04 -7.36
N GLY A 32 -1.02 -15.26 -7.33
CA GLY A 32 -0.14 -15.09 -8.50
C GLY A 32 -0.05 -13.63 -8.98
N LEU A 33 -0.07 -12.69 -8.03
CA LEU A 33 -0.03 -11.25 -8.28
C LEU A 33 1.42 -10.74 -8.31
N ASP A 34 2.08 -11.05 -9.43
CA ASP A 34 3.52 -10.83 -9.62
C ASP A 34 3.89 -9.45 -10.18
N GLU A 35 4.62 -9.40 -11.31
CA GLU A 35 5.18 -8.18 -11.86
C GLU A 35 4.11 -7.16 -12.26
N GLY A 36 4.42 -5.88 -12.01
CA GLY A 36 3.53 -4.77 -12.33
C GLY A 36 2.33 -4.60 -11.41
N VAL A 37 2.20 -5.44 -10.36
CA VAL A 37 1.18 -5.28 -9.33
C VAL A 37 1.58 -4.21 -8.32
N VAL A 38 0.61 -3.38 -7.95
CA VAL A 38 0.69 -2.55 -6.74
C VAL A 38 -0.28 -3.12 -5.73
N GLY A 39 0.20 -3.42 -4.52
CA GLY A 39 -0.61 -3.90 -3.40
C GLY A 39 -0.64 -2.85 -2.30
N CYS A 40 -1.83 -2.46 -1.85
CA CYS A 40 -2.03 -1.45 -0.82
C CYS A 40 -2.85 -1.93 0.38
N THR A 41 -2.54 -1.39 1.56
CA THR A 41 -3.41 -1.45 2.75
C THR A 41 -4.24 -0.18 2.89
N HIS A 42 -5.50 -0.33 3.30
CA HIS A 42 -6.49 0.74 3.45
C HIS A 42 -7.13 0.70 4.83
N HIS A 43 -7.32 1.87 5.44
CA HIS A 43 -8.02 1.96 6.72
C HIS A 43 -9.53 2.07 6.50
N VAL A 44 -10.27 1.05 6.91
CA VAL A 44 -11.74 1.10 6.91
C VAL A 44 -12.19 1.73 8.23
N ARG A 45 -12.91 2.85 8.12
CA ARG A 45 -13.41 3.63 9.26
C ARG A 45 -14.90 3.48 9.50
N GLU A 46 -15.65 3.04 8.50
CA GLU A 46 -17.08 2.78 8.60
C GLU A 46 -17.32 1.43 9.27
N GLY A 47 -18.23 1.39 10.25
CA GLY A 47 -18.43 0.21 11.09
C GLY A 47 -17.27 -0.03 12.07
N ARG A 48 -16.87 -1.30 12.25
CA ARG A 48 -15.71 -1.65 13.08
C ARG A 48 -14.43 -1.20 12.37
N ARG A 49 -13.49 -0.58 13.06
CA ARG A 49 -12.19 -0.21 12.46
C ARG A 49 -11.37 -1.47 12.14
N HIS A 50 -10.93 -1.59 10.89
CA HIS A 50 -10.08 -2.68 10.42
C HIS A 50 -9.27 -2.24 9.19
N THR A 51 -8.43 -3.13 8.68
CA THR A 51 -7.63 -2.89 7.48
C THR A 51 -8.10 -3.78 6.34
N ALA A 52 -8.47 -3.14 5.23
CA ALA A 52 -8.73 -3.79 3.95
C ALA A 52 -7.50 -3.72 3.04
N LEU A 53 -7.45 -4.59 2.05
CA LEU A 53 -6.34 -4.72 1.11
C LEU A 53 -6.84 -4.47 -0.32
N SER A 54 -5.95 -4.05 -1.20
CA SER A 54 -6.25 -3.96 -2.62
C SER A 54 -5.04 -4.27 -3.49
N PHE A 55 -5.29 -4.80 -4.67
CA PHE A 55 -4.27 -5.15 -5.66
C PHE A 55 -4.64 -4.58 -7.03
N SER A 56 -3.76 -3.76 -7.59
CA SER A 56 -3.89 -3.18 -8.93
C SER A 56 -3.00 -3.93 -9.92
N THR A 57 -3.58 -4.45 -10.99
CA THR A 57 -2.87 -5.19 -12.05
C THR A 57 -3.22 -4.63 -13.44
N PRO A 58 -2.29 -4.63 -14.41
CA PRO A 58 -2.61 -4.28 -15.79
C PRO A 58 -3.36 -5.39 -16.55
N SER A 59 -3.55 -6.58 -15.95
CA SER A 59 -4.15 -7.72 -16.64
C SER A 59 -5.53 -8.07 -16.07
N GLU A 60 -6.58 -7.92 -16.88
CA GLU A 60 -7.93 -8.33 -16.50
C GLU A 60 -7.99 -9.82 -16.15
N ARG A 61 -7.32 -10.66 -16.96
CA ARG A 61 -7.26 -12.11 -16.73
C ARG A 61 -6.75 -12.44 -15.34
N VAL A 62 -5.70 -11.76 -14.88
CA VAL A 62 -5.13 -11.94 -13.54
C VAL A 62 -6.11 -11.44 -12.47
N ALA A 63 -6.70 -10.26 -12.65
CA ALA A 63 -7.70 -9.74 -11.71
C ALA A 63 -8.92 -10.68 -11.57
N ARG A 64 -9.40 -11.24 -12.67
CA ARG A 64 -10.51 -12.20 -12.71
C ARG A 64 -10.15 -13.54 -12.06
N ALA A 65 -8.90 -13.99 -12.20
CA ALA A 65 -8.43 -15.19 -11.52
C ALA A 65 -8.33 -14.98 -10.01
N ALA A 66 -7.75 -13.84 -9.58
CA ALA A 66 -7.68 -13.46 -8.17
C ALA A 66 -9.09 -13.34 -7.57
N TRP A 67 -10.02 -12.69 -8.26
CA TRP A 67 -11.43 -12.61 -7.87
C TRP A 67 -12.04 -14.00 -7.61
N ARG A 68 -11.93 -14.94 -8.56
CA ARG A 68 -12.48 -16.30 -8.39
C ARG A 68 -11.91 -17.00 -7.16
N SER A 69 -10.59 -16.94 -6.97
CA SER A 69 -9.94 -17.54 -5.80
C SER A 69 -10.39 -16.92 -4.48
N LEU A 70 -10.59 -15.60 -4.45
CA LEU A 70 -11.10 -14.90 -3.27
C LEU A 70 -12.55 -15.27 -2.96
N THR A 71 -13.39 -15.50 -3.97
CA THR A 71 -14.79 -15.91 -3.77
C THR A 71 -14.97 -17.35 -3.29
N GLU A 72 -13.89 -18.12 -3.19
CA GLU A 72 -13.89 -19.45 -2.56
C GLU A 72 -13.59 -19.38 -1.05
N ARG A 73 -13.33 -18.18 -0.52
CA ARG A 73 -12.93 -17.93 0.87
C ARG A 73 -14.01 -17.13 1.61
N GLU A 74 -14.03 -17.21 2.93
CA GLU A 74 -14.94 -16.44 3.78
C GLU A 74 -14.48 -14.99 4.00
N PHE A 75 -14.10 -14.30 2.92
CA PHE A 75 -13.65 -12.91 2.93
C PHE A 75 -14.63 -12.00 2.21
N GLY A 76 -14.59 -10.71 2.53
CA GLY A 76 -15.10 -9.68 1.64
C GLY A 76 -14.21 -9.55 0.41
N ALA A 77 -14.81 -9.53 -0.78
CA ALA A 77 -14.09 -9.26 -2.02
C ALA A 77 -14.86 -8.27 -2.89
N ALA A 78 -14.12 -7.47 -3.66
CA ALA A 78 -14.68 -6.58 -4.67
C ALA A 78 -13.86 -6.55 -5.97
N LEU A 79 -14.54 -6.53 -7.11
CA LEU A 79 -13.96 -6.26 -8.43
C LEU A 79 -14.94 -5.44 -9.28
N GLY A 80 -14.62 -4.18 -9.56
CA GLY A 80 -15.55 -3.27 -10.25
C GLY A 80 -16.85 -3.11 -9.47
N ALA A 81 -17.98 -3.52 -10.07
CA ALA A 81 -19.30 -3.52 -9.41
C ALA A 81 -19.61 -4.81 -8.63
N GLU A 82 -18.82 -5.87 -8.81
CA GLU A 82 -19.07 -7.18 -8.19
C GLU A 82 -18.64 -7.18 -6.72
N ARG A 83 -19.42 -7.87 -5.88
CA ARG A 83 -19.24 -7.98 -4.42
C ARG A 83 -19.46 -9.43 -3.99
N HIS A 84 -18.64 -9.90 -3.06
CA HIS A 84 -18.75 -11.25 -2.48
C HIS A 84 -18.40 -11.23 -0.99
N GLY A 85 -18.98 -12.17 -0.23
CA GLY A 85 -18.74 -12.33 1.21
C GLY A 85 -19.72 -11.56 2.10
N PRO A 86 -19.45 -11.50 3.41
CA PRO A 86 -20.25 -10.74 4.37
C PRO A 86 -20.36 -9.26 3.96
N GLN A 87 -21.55 -8.68 4.06
CA GLN A 87 -21.85 -7.35 3.52
C GLN A 87 -20.86 -6.26 3.99
N GLU A 88 -20.51 -6.24 5.27
CA GLU A 88 -19.58 -5.26 5.84
C GLU A 88 -18.17 -5.41 5.24
N LEU A 89 -17.67 -6.65 5.12
CA LEU A 89 -16.36 -6.92 4.53
C LEU A 89 -16.35 -6.64 3.02
N ALA A 90 -17.42 -6.99 2.31
CA ALA A 90 -17.55 -6.67 0.89
C ALA A 90 -17.56 -5.14 0.64
N ALA A 91 -18.12 -4.36 1.56
CA ALA A 91 -18.09 -2.90 1.52
C ALA A 91 -16.67 -2.36 1.79
N GLY A 92 -15.95 -2.89 2.77
CA GLY A 92 -14.55 -2.52 3.04
C GLY A 92 -13.61 -2.85 1.88
N ALA A 93 -13.76 -4.04 1.28
CA ALA A 93 -13.06 -4.44 0.07
C ALA A 93 -13.34 -3.49 -1.10
N ALA A 94 -14.61 -3.11 -1.29
CA ALA A 94 -15.01 -2.17 -2.32
C ALA A 94 -14.42 -0.77 -2.13
N HIS A 95 -14.40 -0.30 -0.88
CA HIS A 95 -13.80 0.97 -0.52
C HIS A 95 -12.30 0.98 -0.85
N ALA A 96 -11.56 -0.04 -0.42
CA ALA A 96 -10.14 -0.20 -0.72
C ALA A 96 -9.86 -0.22 -2.24
N ALA A 97 -10.67 -0.98 -3.00
CA ALA A 97 -10.54 -1.04 -4.45
C ALA A 97 -10.81 0.32 -5.11
N ALA A 98 -11.82 1.06 -4.64
CA ALA A 98 -12.17 2.37 -5.17
C ALA A 98 -11.07 3.42 -4.91
N GLU A 99 -10.55 3.49 -3.69
CA GLU A 99 -9.46 4.42 -3.35
C GLU A 99 -8.19 4.14 -4.16
N HIS A 100 -7.82 2.87 -4.33
CA HIS A 100 -6.65 2.49 -5.10
C HIS A 100 -6.85 2.75 -6.60
N LEU A 101 -8.03 2.45 -7.15
CA LEU A 101 -8.36 2.76 -8.55
C LEU A 101 -8.30 4.26 -8.83
N ALA A 102 -8.86 5.07 -7.93
CA ALA A 102 -8.83 6.52 -8.00
C ALA A 102 -7.46 7.12 -7.63
N ARG A 103 -6.57 6.32 -7.04
CA ARG A 103 -5.27 6.74 -6.51
C ARG A 103 -5.40 7.90 -5.51
N THR A 104 -6.43 7.84 -4.69
CA THR A 104 -6.73 8.84 -3.65
C THR A 104 -6.36 8.37 -2.25
N GLY A 105 -6.06 7.09 -2.08
CA GLY A 105 -5.68 6.51 -0.79
C GLY A 105 -5.10 5.10 -0.92
N GLY A 106 -4.55 4.63 0.19
CA GLY A 106 -3.90 3.32 0.31
C GLY A 106 -2.37 3.44 0.40
N ARG A 107 -1.80 2.75 1.38
CA ARG A 107 -0.34 2.66 1.57
C ARG A 107 0.19 1.44 0.84
N ALA A 108 1.12 1.65 -0.08
CA ALA A 108 1.68 0.58 -0.87
C ALA A 108 2.69 -0.21 -0.05
N VAL A 109 2.51 -1.52 -0.08
CA VAL A 109 3.41 -2.53 0.53
C VAL A 109 4.18 -3.25 -0.57
N ARG A 110 3.49 -3.57 -1.68
CA ARG A 110 4.07 -4.18 -2.88
C ARG A 110 4.01 -3.20 -4.03
N TYR A 111 5.13 -2.93 -4.68
CA TYR A 111 5.21 -2.08 -5.87
C TYR A 111 6.55 -2.30 -6.58
N ALA A 112 6.64 -1.89 -7.84
CA ALA A 112 7.87 -2.04 -8.63
C ALA A 112 9.06 -1.35 -7.93
N GLY A 113 10.15 -2.09 -7.77
CA GLY A 113 11.40 -1.59 -7.19
C GLY A 113 11.47 -1.54 -5.67
N ALA A 114 10.44 -1.98 -4.94
CA ALA A 114 10.44 -2.00 -3.47
C ALA A 114 11.63 -2.80 -2.90
N ASP A 115 11.92 -3.98 -3.46
CA ASP A 115 13.01 -4.86 -3.00
C ASP A 115 14.41 -4.26 -3.18
N ALA A 116 14.55 -3.23 -4.02
CA ALA A 116 15.82 -2.52 -4.22
C ALA A 116 16.04 -1.39 -3.20
N LEU A 117 15.05 -1.08 -2.36
CA LEU A 117 15.08 0.03 -1.39
C LEU A 117 15.55 -0.42 -0.01
N THR A 118 16.69 -1.10 0.04
CA THR A 118 17.30 -1.59 1.28
C THR A 118 18.45 -0.71 1.76
N GLY A 119 18.66 -0.62 3.07
CA GLY A 119 19.76 0.11 3.70
C GLY A 119 19.67 1.63 3.54
N THR A 120 20.67 2.24 2.90
CA THR A 120 20.71 3.69 2.65
C THR A 120 20.89 3.98 1.17
N VAL A 121 19.99 4.77 0.61
CA VAL A 121 19.98 5.17 -0.80
C VAL A 121 19.90 6.68 -0.93
N THR A 122 20.16 7.24 -2.11
CA THR A 122 19.85 8.66 -2.37
C THR A 122 18.40 8.83 -2.80
N VAL A 123 17.87 10.04 -2.62
CA VAL A 123 16.55 10.46 -3.15
C VAL A 123 16.46 10.15 -4.65
N ALA A 124 17.48 10.52 -5.43
CA ALA A 124 17.52 10.27 -6.86
C ALA A 124 17.46 8.77 -7.19
N ARG A 125 18.22 7.93 -6.47
CA ARG A 125 18.21 6.48 -6.69
C ARG A 125 16.84 5.89 -6.38
N LEU A 126 16.22 6.28 -5.27
CA LEU A 126 14.90 5.80 -4.85
C LEU A 126 13.85 6.07 -5.93
N LEU A 127 13.78 7.31 -6.43
CA LEU A 127 12.84 7.70 -7.50
C LEU A 127 13.13 7.02 -8.84
N ALA A 128 14.41 6.75 -9.14
CA ALA A 128 14.80 6.14 -10.41
C ALA A 128 14.48 4.64 -10.50
N VAL A 129 14.44 3.92 -9.38
CA VAL A 129 14.25 2.46 -9.38
C VAL A 129 12.90 1.98 -8.95
N SER A 130 12.14 2.83 -8.28
CA SER A 130 10.89 2.43 -7.67
C SER A 130 9.71 3.14 -8.30
N ALA A 131 8.52 2.61 -8.04
CA ALA A 131 7.27 3.25 -8.43
C ALA A 131 6.98 4.54 -7.65
N VAL A 132 7.82 4.95 -6.69
CA VAL A 132 7.64 6.21 -5.96
C VAL A 132 7.83 7.38 -6.92
N GLU A 133 6.80 8.21 -7.04
CA GLU A 133 6.78 9.35 -7.97
C GLU A 133 7.19 10.66 -7.30
N ARG A 134 7.06 10.74 -5.97
CA ARG A 134 7.38 11.95 -5.21
C ARG A 134 7.80 11.62 -3.79
N ILE A 135 8.78 12.36 -3.28
CA ILE A 135 9.10 12.40 -1.86
C ILE A 135 8.68 13.75 -1.30
N VAL A 136 8.03 13.73 -0.14
CA VAL A 136 7.68 14.94 0.62
C VAL A 136 8.37 14.86 1.97
N VAL A 137 9.10 15.91 2.34
CA VAL A 137 9.77 16.01 3.64
C VAL A 137 8.90 16.83 4.59
N LEU A 138 8.58 16.25 5.75
CA LEU A 138 7.81 16.97 6.76
C LEU A 138 8.59 18.21 7.24
N GLY A 139 7.94 19.38 7.15
CA GLY A 139 8.53 20.66 7.54
C GLY A 139 9.42 21.32 6.48
N ALA A 140 9.57 20.75 5.27
CA ALA A 140 10.35 21.34 4.18
C ALA A 140 9.55 21.33 2.86
N PRO A 141 9.01 22.48 2.42
CA PRO A 141 8.10 22.56 1.27
C PRO A 141 8.80 22.34 -0.09
N ASP A 142 10.09 22.65 -0.17
CA ASP A 142 10.86 22.62 -1.43
C ASP A 142 11.25 21.21 -1.88
N GLY A 143 10.96 20.19 -1.07
CA GLY A 143 11.35 18.80 -1.33
C GLY A 143 12.83 18.54 -0.97
N PRO A 144 13.25 17.26 -1.01
CA PRO A 144 14.62 16.90 -0.65
C PRO A 144 15.61 17.10 -1.81
N ASP A 145 16.87 17.34 -1.47
CA ASP A 145 17.96 17.35 -2.45
C ASP A 145 18.11 15.94 -3.08
N PRO A 146 18.27 15.80 -4.42
CA PRO A 146 18.44 14.51 -5.08
C PRO A 146 19.58 13.63 -4.53
N ASP A 147 20.65 14.24 -4.02
CA ASP A 147 21.80 13.54 -3.44
C ASP A 147 21.64 13.26 -1.93
N GLN A 148 20.59 13.80 -1.32
CA GLN A 148 20.28 13.55 0.09
C GLN A 148 20.04 12.05 0.33
N ARG A 149 20.63 11.54 1.41
CA ARG A 149 20.55 10.12 1.77
C ARG A 149 19.28 9.83 2.56
N ILE A 150 18.59 8.76 2.20
CA ILE A 150 17.45 8.19 2.91
C ILE A 150 17.86 6.85 3.51
N ILE A 151 17.74 6.71 4.84
CA ILE A 151 17.88 5.45 5.55
C ILE A 151 16.52 4.75 5.49
N THR A 152 16.38 3.74 4.63
CA THR A 152 15.09 3.13 4.30
C THR A 152 14.54 2.25 5.42
N ARG A 153 15.42 1.75 6.30
CA ARG A 153 15.09 0.73 7.33
C ARG A 153 14.44 -0.52 6.74
N ASP A 154 14.69 -0.77 5.46
CA ASP A 154 14.06 -1.83 4.68
C ASP A 154 12.52 -1.79 4.75
N HIS A 155 11.96 -0.59 5.01
CA HIS A 155 10.53 -0.35 5.20
C HIS A 155 10.12 0.99 4.56
N VAL A 156 9.77 0.92 3.27
CA VAL A 156 9.38 2.10 2.48
C VAL A 156 7.91 1.95 2.07
N ARG A 157 7.03 2.70 2.73
CA ARG A 157 5.58 2.65 2.51
C ARG A 157 5.03 3.97 1.97
N PRO A 158 5.13 4.21 0.65
CA PRO A 158 4.52 5.37 0.04
C PRO A 158 2.98 5.21 0.01
N GLU A 159 2.28 6.32 -0.15
CA GLU A 159 0.82 6.37 -0.16
C GLU A 159 0.33 6.99 -1.47
N TRP A 160 -0.79 6.49 -2.00
CA TRP A 160 -1.49 7.18 -3.09
C TRP A 160 -2.05 8.50 -2.60
N ARG A 161 -1.56 9.60 -3.18
CA ARG A 161 -2.04 10.96 -2.92
C ARG A 161 -2.11 11.72 -4.23
N GLU A 162 -3.28 12.28 -4.53
CA GLU A 162 -3.49 13.12 -5.72
C GLU A 162 -3.02 12.44 -7.02
N GLY A 163 -3.26 11.14 -7.16
CA GLY A 163 -2.89 10.38 -8.35
C GLY A 163 -1.45 9.87 -8.41
N ARG A 164 -0.61 10.20 -7.43
CA ARG A 164 0.82 9.86 -7.38
C ARG A 164 1.15 8.99 -6.17
N LEU A 165 2.13 8.11 -6.32
CA LEU A 165 2.66 7.34 -5.20
C LEU A 165 3.71 8.16 -4.45
N VAL A 166 3.32 8.70 -3.28
CA VAL A 166 4.10 9.69 -2.53
C VAL A 166 4.71 9.07 -1.28
N LEU A 167 6.03 9.15 -1.13
CA LEU A 167 6.72 8.79 0.10
C LEU A 167 6.87 10.01 1.02
N ALA A 168 6.28 9.93 2.21
CA ALA A 168 6.56 10.90 3.27
C ALA A 168 7.85 10.53 4.01
N ALA A 169 8.73 11.51 4.18
CA ALA A 169 10.00 11.37 4.89
C ALA A 169 10.16 12.46 5.97
N MET A 170 11.04 12.20 6.93
CA MET A 170 11.41 13.14 7.99
C MET A 170 12.93 13.33 8.02
N PRO A 171 13.41 14.53 8.41
CA PRO A 171 14.82 14.73 8.73
C PRO A 171 15.29 13.82 9.86
N ALA A 172 16.52 13.34 9.77
CA ALA A 172 17.22 12.56 10.78
C ALA A 172 18.66 13.07 10.96
N ALA A 173 19.39 12.49 11.92
CA ALA A 173 20.75 12.90 12.23
C ALA A 173 21.68 12.83 11.01
N GLY A 174 22.68 13.72 10.96
CA GLY A 174 23.68 13.73 9.89
C GLY A 174 23.16 14.20 8.53
N GLY A 175 22.09 15.00 8.50
CA GLY A 175 21.49 15.50 7.26
C GLY A 175 20.78 14.43 6.43
N THR A 176 20.52 13.27 7.02
CA THR A 176 19.81 12.16 6.37
C THR A 176 18.30 12.31 6.49
N LEU A 177 17.58 11.54 5.70
CA LEU A 177 16.15 11.38 5.75
C LEU A 177 15.80 9.95 6.18
N VAL A 178 14.60 9.80 6.71
CA VAL A 178 14.01 8.50 7.04
C VAL A 178 12.55 8.47 6.59
N PRO A 179 12.01 7.33 6.14
CA PRO A 179 10.57 7.19 5.95
C PRO A 179 9.81 7.59 7.22
N PHE A 180 8.67 8.27 7.03
CA PHE A 180 7.79 8.70 8.12
C PHE A 180 7.27 7.51 8.92
N GLU A 181 6.87 6.45 8.21
CA GLU A 181 6.38 5.24 8.84
C GLU A 181 7.54 4.41 9.41
N VAL A 182 7.32 3.91 10.62
CA VAL A 182 8.25 3.02 11.32
C VAL A 182 7.72 1.58 11.24
N PRO A 183 8.58 0.59 10.98
CA PRO A 183 8.15 -0.81 10.80
C PRO A 183 7.57 -1.43 12.07
N ASP A 184 8.03 -1.00 13.24
CA ASP A 184 7.51 -1.38 14.55
C ASP A 184 7.25 -0.12 15.35
N PRO A 185 6.11 0.57 15.14
CA PRO A 185 5.77 1.66 16.02
C PRO A 185 5.61 1.08 17.42
N THR A 186 6.40 1.56 18.37
CA THR A 186 6.05 1.39 19.79
C THR A 186 4.59 1.83 19.90
N PRO A 187 3.67 1.00 20.41
CA PRO A 187 2.29 1.40 20.58
C PRO A 187 2.29 2.66 21.45
N CYS A 188 2.12 3.82 20.80
CA CYS A 188 1.91 5.05 21.52
C CYS A 188 0.52 4.90 22.13
N CYS A 189 0.49 4.92 23.46
CA CYS A 189 -0.70 4.79 24.27
C CYS A 189 -1.87 5.56 23.65
N ALA A 190 -2.82 4.83 23.08
CA ALA A 190 -4.08 5.36 22.60
C ALA A 190 -5.22 4.58 23.28
N ASP A 191 -5.16 4.53 24.62
CA ASP A 191 -6.33 4.43 25.48
C ASP A 191 -6.68 5.86 25.90
N HIS A 192 -7.49 6.58 25.10
CA HIS A 192 -8.24 7.77 25.54
C HIS A 192 -9.51 7.93 24.71
#